data_AF-A0A4R4D3T3-F1
#
_entry.id   AF-A0A4R4D3T3-F1
#
_cell.length_a   1.000
_cell.length_b   1.000
_cell.length_c   1.000
_cell.angle_alpha   90.00
_cell.angle_beta   90.00
_cell.angle_gamma   90.00
#
_symmetry.space_group_name_H-M   'P 1'
#
loop_
_entity.id
_entity.type
_entity.pdbx_description
1 polymer ?
#
loop_
_entity_poly.entity_id
_entity_poly.type
_entity_poly.pdbx_seq_one_letter_code
_entity_poly.pdbx_strand_id
1 'polypeptide(L)'
;MQPALARTDWSVLSTLLRLAQRDGWQVEFAPDRILVSSRRAAQGVIPLPARLVRHARSCGWQTAIRRGEIGLRHPAVRQGVTLRLGAP
;
A
#
# COMPACT_ATOMS: atom_id res chain seq x y z
N MET A 1 0.35 -29.70 -14.48
CA MET A 1 0.19 -28.26 -14.77
C MET A 1 0.78 -27.48 -13.61
N GLN A 2 1.96 -26.87 -13.80
CA GLN A 2 2.48 -25.87 -12.85
C GLN A 2 1.54 -24.66 -12.91
N PRO A 3 1.07 -24.09 -11.80
CA PRO A 3 0.39 -22.80 -11.86
C PRO A 3 1.41 -21.81 -12.38
N ALA A 4 1.14 -21.19 -13.53
CA ALA A 4 1.88 -20.02 -13.96
C ALA A 4 1.71 -18.99 -12.84
N LEU A 5 2.72 -18.83 -11.98
CA LEU A 5 2.76 -17.80 -10.97
C LEU A 5 2.52 -16.48 -11.69
N ALA A 6 1.34 -15.90 -11.53
CA ALA A 6 0.98 -14.64 -12.15
C ALA A 6 2.11 -13.65 -11.86
N ARG A 7 2.84 -13.27 -12.91
CA ARG A 7 4.00 -12.38 -12.79
C ARG A 7 3.48 -11.06 -12.24
N THR A 8 4.08 -10.58 -11.15
CA THR A 8 3.73 -9.26 -10.61
C THR A 8 3.91 -8.20 -11.70
N ASP A 9 2.87 -7.40 -11.93
CA ASP A 9 2.99 -6.17 -12.68
C ASP A 9 3.70 -5.11 -11.81
N TRP A 10 4.99 -4.98 -12.04
CA TRP A 10 5.84 -4.03 -11.33
C TRP A 10 5.48 -2.58 -11.64
N SER A 11 4.88 -2.27 -12.79
CA SER A 11 4.54 -0.90 -13.17
C SER A 11 3.45 -0.33 -12.27
N VAL A 12 2.41 -1.13 -12.01
CA VAL A 12 1.29 -0.78 -11.13
C VAL A 12 1.79 -0.61 -9.69
N LEU A 13 2.58 -1.56 -9.20
CA LEU A 13 3.15 -1.49 -7.85
C LEU A 13 4.08 -0.29 -7.68
N SER A 14 5.07 -0.12 -8.57
CA SER A 14 6.04 0.98 -8.45
C SER A 14 5.38 2.35 -8.54
N THR A 15 4.31 2.50 -9.30
CA THR A 15 3.57 3.78 -9.39
C THR A 15 2.89 4.12 -8.06
N LEU A 16 2.24 3.16 -7.42
CA LEU A 16 1.65 3.34 -6.09
C LEU A 16 2.73 3.71 -5.05
N LEU A 17 3.86 3.01 -5.03
CA LEU A 17 4.94 3.26 -4.05
C LEU A 17 5.61 4.62 -4.26
N ARG A 18 5.84 5.03 -5.52
CA ARG A 18 6.35 6.37 -5.83
C ARG A 18 5.40 7.46 -5.37
N LEU A 19 4.09 7.27 -5.56
CA LEU A 19 3.10 8.20 -5.04
C LEU A 19 3.17 8.30 -3.51
N ALA A 20 3.31 7.17 -2.82
CA ALA A 20 3.43 7.14 -1.36
C ALA A 20 4.66 7.92 -0.87
N GLN A 21 5.82 7.67 -1.50
CA GLN A 21 7.06 8.39 -1.19
C GLN A 21 6.93 9.89 -1.45
N ARG A 22 6.29 10.31 -2.55
CA ARG A 22 6.02 11.73 -2.86
C ARG A 22 5.11 12.40 -1.83
N ASP A 23 4.16 11.65 -1.27
CA ASP A 23 3.28 12.12 -0.21
C ASP A 23 3.93 12.04 1.19
N GLY A 24 5.22 11.70 1.28
CA GLY A 24 5.99 11.66 2.52
C GLY A 24 5.78 10.40 3.36
N TRP A 25 5.22 9.34 2.77
CA TRP A 25 5.09 8.03 3.42
C TRP A 25 6.40 7.24 3.32
N GLN A 26 6.68 6.49 4.37
CA GLN A 26 7.78 5.54 4.44
C GLN A 26 7.31 4.18 3.91
N VAL A 27 8.15 3.52 3.12
CA VAL A 27 7.88 2.22 2.51
C VAL A 27 8.86 1.20 3.08
N GLU A 28 8.34 0.11 3.61
CA GLU A 28 9.10 -1.00 4.18
C GLU A 28 8.66 -2.32 3.54
N PHE A 29 9.63 -3.15 3.16
CA PHE A 29 9.38 -4.43 2.52
C PHE A 29 9.46 -5.55 3.56
N ALA A 30 8.34 -6.25 3.76
CA ALA A 30 8.27 -7.48 4.55
C ALA A 30 8.06 -8.68 3.60
N PRO A 31 8.30 -9.93 4.06
CA PRO A 31 8.30 -11.11 3.20
C PRO A 31 7.05 -11.26 2.31
N ASP A 32 5.86 -10.99 2.84
CA ASP A 32 4.58 -11.17 2.13
C ASP A 32 3.80 -9.87 1.88
N ARG A 33 4.34 -8.74 2.33
CA ARG A 33 3.64 -7.46 2.27
C ARG A 33 4.59 -6.27 2.23
N ILE A 34 4.08 -5.17 1.72
CA ILE A 34 4.74 -3.88 1.73
C ILE A 34 3.99 -3.01 2.72
N LEU A 35 4.70 -2.52 3.72
CA LEU A 35 4.16 -1.60 4.71
C LEU A 35 4.42 -0.18 4.24
N VAL A 36 3.38 0.65 4.32
CA VAL A 36 3.42 2.07 3.99
C VAL A 36 2.95 2.82 5.23
N SER A 37 3.87 3.46 5.93
CA SER A 37 3.60 4.15 7.19
C SER A 37 3.88 5.64 7.05
N SER A 38 3.31 6.46 7.92
CA SER A 38 3.67 7.87 7.96
C SER A 38 4.57 8.16 9.14
N ARG A 39 5.67 8.87 8.90
CA ARG A 39 6.53 9.38 9.98
C ARG A 39 5.77 10.30 10.94
N ARG A 40 4.75 11.01 10.45
CA ARG A 40 3.90 11.88 11.26
C ARG A 40 2.97 11.10 12.20
N ALA A 41 2.68 9.83 11.89
CA ALA A 41 1.91 8.97 12.78
C ALA A 41 2.63 8.71 14.11
N ALA A 42 3.97 8.68 14.11
CA ALA A 42 4.77 8.58 15.35
C ALA A 42 4.70 9.87 16.21
N GLN A 43 4.23 10.97 15.64
CA GLN A 43 4.06 12.27 16.32
C GLN A 43 2.59 12.52 16.72
N GLY A 44 1.75 11.48 16.71
CA GLY A 44 0.31 11.59 17.06
C GLY A 44 -0.57 12.20 15.97
N VAL A 45 -0.04 12.47 14.78
CA VAL A 45 -0.82 12.99 13.65
C VAL A 45 -1.28 11.82 12.79
N ILE A 46 -2.59 11.67 12.59
CA ILE A 46 -3.17 10.66 11.69
C ILE A 46 -3.27 11.25 10.28
N PRO A 47 -2.39 10.92 9.35
CA PRO A 47 -2.52 11.38 7.97
C PRO A 47 -3.63 10.60 7.27
N LEU A 48 -4.52 11.33 6.62
CA LEU A 48 -5.51 10.73 5.74
C LEU A 48 -4.85 10.36 4.39
N PRO A 49 -4.76 9.08 4.02
CA PRO A 49 -4.16 8.65 2.75
C PRO A 49 -5.12 8.84 1.57
N ALA A 50 -5.92 9.92 1.55
CA ALA A 50 -7.00 10.10 0.59
C ALA A 50 -6.49 10.04 -0.87
N ARG A 51 -5.34 10.65 -1.16
CA ARG A 51 -4.71 10.63 -2.48
C ARG A 51 -4.24 9.23 -2.88
N LEU A 52 -3.59 8.52 -1.95
CA LEU A 52 -3.14 7.14 -2.15
C LEU A 52 -4.30 6.18 -2.39
N VAL A 53 -5.33 6.23 -1.54
CA VAL A 53 -6.52 5.36 -1.65
C VAL A 53 -7.28 5.67 -2.94
N ARG A 54 -7.44 6.95 -3.30
CA ARG A 54 -8.08 7.33 -4.56
C ARG A 54 -7.31 6.82 -5.77
N HIS A 55 -5.99 6.99 -5.79
CA HIS A 55 -5.14 6.47 -6.86
C HIS A 55 -5.22 4.94 -6.96
N ALA A 56 -5.08 4.25 -5.83
CA ALA A 56 -5.18 2.79 -5.77
C ALA A 56 -6.51 2.31 -6.37
N ARG A 57 -7.64 2.91 -5.96
CA ARG A 57 -8.96 2.58 -6.53
C ARG A 57 -9.04 2.83 -8.03
N SER A 58 -8.52 3.96 -8.52
CA SER A 58 -8.51 4.26 -9.97
C SER A 58 -7.66 3.27 -10.77
N CYS A 59 -6.68 2.62 -10.13
CA CYS A 59 -5.82 1.60 -10.74
C CYS A 59 -6.29 0.17 -10.41
N GLY A 60 -7.55 -0.03 -10.03
CA GLY A 60 -8.12 -1.37 -9.82
C GLY A 60 -7.72 -2.06 -8.51
N TRP A 61 -7.11 -1.35 -7.56
CA TRP A 61 -6.81 -1.92 -6.25
C TRP A 61 -8.07 -2.02 -5.40
N GLN A 62 -8.22 -3.18 -4.77
CA GLN A 62 -9.21 -3.43 -3.73
C GLN A 62 -8.70 -2.87 -2.41
N THR A 63 -9.56 -2.17 -1.68
CA THR A 63 -9.23 -1.53 -0.40
C THR A 63 -10.02 -2.18 0.73
N ALA A 64 -9.36 -2.60 1.80
CA ALA A 64 -9.99 -3.12 3.01
C ALA A 64 -9.52 -2.31 4.22
N ILE A 65 -10.44 -1.72 4.97
CA ILE A 65 -10.13 -0.93 6.17
C ILE A 65 -10.21 -1.85 7.39
N ARG A 66 -9.18 -1.81 8.23
CA ARG A 66 -9.10 -2.48 9.53
C ARG A 66 -8.60 -1.48 10.57
N ARG A 67 -8.78 -1.76 11.86
CA ARG A 67 -8.46 -0.81 12.95
C ARG A 67 -7.02 -0.25 12.79
N GLY A 68 -6.91 1.01 12.39
CA GLY A 68 -5.62 1.70 12.21
C GLY A 68 -4.85 1.38 10.92
N GLU A 69 -5.42 0.59 10.01
CA GLU A 69 -4.74 0.14 8.78
C GLU A 69 -5.68 0.09 7.57
N ILE A 70 -5.12 0.28 6.37
CA ILE A 70 -5.81 0.06 5.09
C ILE A 70 -5.01 -0.95 4.28
N GLY A 71 -5.57 -2.15 4.11
CA GLY A 71 -5.04 -3.14 3.19
C GLY A 71 -5.40 -2.79 1.75
N LEU A 72 -4.43 -2.89 0.85
CA LEU A 72 -4.56 -2.72 -0.59
C LEU A 72 -4.13 -4.02 -1.27
N ARG A 73 -4.99 -4.54 -2.16
CA ARG A 73 -4.74 -5.75 -2.96
C ARG A 73 -5.04 -5.47 -4.43
N HIS A 74 -4.21 -6.00 -5.32
CA HIS A 74 -4.43 -5.90 -6.76
C HIS A 74 -4.22 -7.28 -7.39
N PRO A 75 -5.09 -7.75 -8.29
CA PRO A 75 -5.00 -9.11 -8.85
C PRO A 75 -3.68 -9.36 -9.60
N ALA A 76 -3.10 -8.33 -10.22
CA ALA A 76 -1.81 -8.42 -10.89
C ALA A 76 -0.59 -8.19 -9.97
N VAL A 77 -0.78 -8.01 -8.65
CA VAL A 77 0.32 -7.78 -7.71
C VAL A 77 0.29 -8.84 -6.63
N ARG A 78 1.35 -9.65 -6.57
CA ARG A 78 1.48 -10.72 -5.56
C ARG A 78 1.54 -10.15 -4.14
N GLN A 79 2.29 -9.08 -3.95
CA GLN A 79 2.49 -8.46 -2.64
C GLN A 79 1.25 -7.70 -2.20
N GLY A 80 0.82 -7.90 -0.95
CA GLY A 80 -0.17 -7.02 -0.34
C GLY A 80 0.49 -5.70 0.05
N VAL A 81 -0.21 -4.58 -0.09
CA VAL A 81 0.26 -3.29 0.44
C VAL A 81 -0.60 -2.93 1.64
N THR A 82 0.01 -2.49 2.74
CA THR A 82 -0.71 -2.10 3.97
C THR A 82 -0.34 -0.67 4.31
N LEU A 83 -1.32 0.22 4.31
CA LEU A 83 -1.18 1.58 4.79
C LEU A 83 -1.42 1.60 6.30
N ARG A 84 -0.45 2.04 7.09
CA ARG A 84 -0.56 2.16 8.54
C ARG A 84 -0.87 3.60 8.93
N LEU A 85 -1.99 3.82 9.61
CA LEU A 85 -2.53 5.15 9.92
C LEU A 85 -2.08 5.69 11.29
N GLY A 86 -1.54 4.84 12.16
CA GLY A 86 -1.16 5.19 13.54
C GLY A 86 0.06 4.41 14.05
N ALA A 87 0.55 4.79 15.22
CA ALA A 87 1.55 4.02 15.97
C ALA A 87 1.00 2.62 16.36
N PRO A 88 1.88 1.63 16.61
CA PRO A 88 1.51 0.35 17.22
C PRO A 88 0.74 0.50 18.53
#